data_AF-A0A8I1RIZ1-F1
#
_entry.id   AF-A0A8I1RIZ1-F1
#
_cell.length_a   1.000
_cell.length_b   1.000
_cell.length_c   1.000
_cell.angle_alpha   90.00
_cell.angle_beta   90.00
_cell.angle_gamma   90.00
#
_symmetry.space_group_name_H-M   'P 1'
#
loop_
_entity.id
_entity.type
_entity.pdbx_description
1 polymer ?
#
loop_
_entity_poly.entity_id
_entity_poly.type
_entity_poly.pdbx_seq_one_letter_code
_entity_poly.pdbx_strand_id
1 'polypeptide(L)' 'MTTKLFQRRKGRTRYRLVQNAAGRPRLSVYRSGKHIYAQVIDDRAG' A
#
# COMPACT_ATOMS: atom_id res chain seq x y z
N MET A 1 11.26 8.66 -14.26
CA MET A 1 9.95 7.99 -14.10
C MET A 1 9.03 8.91 -13.31
N THR A 2 7.93 9.35 -13.90
CA THR A 2 7.02 10.37 -13.35
C THR A 2 6.36 9.87 -12.06
N THR A 3 7.02 10.13 -10.93
CA THR A 3 6.62 9.73 -9.56
C THR A 3 5.18 10.12 -9.22
N LYS A 4 4.68 11.21 -9.81
CA LYS A 4 3.36 11.80 -9.53
C LYS A 4 2.17 10.88 -9.83
N LEU A 5 2.18 10.19 -10.98
CA LEU A 5 1.09 9.27 -11.36
C LEU A 5 1.06 8.00 -10.50
N PHE A 6 2.25 7.47 -10.19
CA PHE A 6 2.38 6.31 -9.32
C PHE A 6 1.89 6.60 -7.90
N GLN A 7 2.26 7.76 -7.33
CA GLN A 7 1.77 8.16 -6.00
C GLN A 7 0.25 8.36 -5.99
N ARG A 8 -0.32 8.98 -7.04
CA ARG A 8 -1.78 9.13 -7.16
C ARG A 8 -2.51 7.78 -7.22
N ARG A 9 -1.96 6.80 -7.95
CA ARG A 9 -2.52 5.44 -7.97
C ARG A 9 -2.40 4.76 -6.62
N LYS A 10 -1.22 4.83 -5.98
CA LYS A 10 -0.97 4.29 -4.64
C LYS A 10 -1.97 4.82 -3.62
N GLY A 11 -2.25 6.14 -3.64
CA GLY A 11 -3.25 6.77 -2.79
C GLY A 11 -4.66 6.21 -2.98
N ARG A 12 -5.14 6.09 -4.23
CA ARG A 12 -6.46 5.48 -4.50
C ARG A 12 -6.57 4.05 -4.02
N THR A 13 -5.54 3.23 -4.27
CA THR A 13 -5.54 1.83 -3.85
C THR A 13 -5.56 1.73 -2.33
N ARG A 14 -4.77 2.56 -1.62
CA ARG A 14 -4.78 2.61 -0.15
C ARG A 14 -6.16 2.99 0.38
N TYR A 15 -6.77 4.03 -0.17
CA TYR A 15 -8.12 4.46 0.25
C TYR A 15 -9.14 3.33 0.12
N ARG A 16 -9.20 2.65 -1.04
CA ARG A 16 -10.12 1.52 -1.25
C ARG A 16 -9.83 0.35 -0.31
N LEU A 17 -8.57 0.04 -0.04
CA LEU A 17 -8.19 -1.03 0.87
C LEU A 17 -8.68 -0.75 2.29
N VAL A 18 -8.47 0.46 2.81
CA VAL A 18 -8.93 0.84 4.15
C VAL A 18 -10.45 0.76 4.27
N GLN A 19 -11.19 1.24 3.27
CA GLN A 19 -12.66 1.17 3.24
C GLN A 19 -13.18 -0.28 3.29
N ASN A 20 -12.51 -1.20 2.60
CA ASN A 20 -12.94 -2.60 2.47
C ASN A 20 -12.26 -3.55 3.47
N ALA A 21 -11.35 -3.06 4.30
CA ALA A 21 -10.51 -3.90 5.15
C ALA A 21 -11.29 -4.58 6.28
N ALA A 22 -12.46 -4.07 6.67
CA ALA A 22 -13.24 -4.58 7.81
C ALA A 22 -12.38 -4.79 9.09
N GLY A 23 -11.38 -3.93 9.30
CA GLY A 23 -10.44 -4.00 10.41
C GLY A 23 -9.23 -4.92 10.24
N ARG A 24 -9.03 -5.48 9.03
CA ARG A 24 -7.83 -6.26 8.71
C ARG A 24 -6.66 -5.33 8.36
N PRO A 25 -5.44 -5.60 8.83
CA PRO A 25 -4.26 -4.84 8.44
C PRO A 25 -3.95 -5.04 6.95
N ARG A 26 -3.32 -4.04 6.32
CA ARG A 26 -2.95 -4.10 4.90
C ARG A 26 -1.54 -4.61 4.69
N LEU A 27 -1.30 -5.28 3.57
CA LEU A 27 0.03 -5.67 3.12
C LEU A 27 0.58 -4.66 2.10
N SER A 28 1.70 -4.03 2.41
CA SER A 28 2.45 -3.16 1.50
C SER A 28 3.65 -3.91 0.96
N VAL A 29 3.79 -3.99 -0.37
CA VAL A 29 4.88 -4.70 -1.03
C VAL A 29 5.70 -3.73 -1.88
N TYR A 30 7.02 -3.79 -1.73
CA TYR A 30 7.98 -3.16 -2.64
C TYR A 30 8.75 -4.26 -3.38
N ARG A 31 8.73 -4.19 -4.71
CA ARG A 31 9.42 -5.14 -5.58
C ARG A 31 10.46 -4.41 -6.43
N SER A 32 11.68 -4.92 -6.39
CA SER A 32 12.77 -4.57 -7.30
C SER A 32 13.10 -5.77 -8.19
N GLY A 33 14.06 -5.61 -9.11
CA GLY A 33 14.52 -6.72 -9.94
C GLY A 33 15.26 -7.83 -9.18
N LYS A 34 15.75 -7.54 -7.96
CA LYS A 34 16.58 -8.48 -7.16
C LYS A 34 15.90 -8.95 -5.87
N HIS A 35 15.07 -8.10 -5.26
CA HIS A 35 14.48 -8.36 -3.95
C HIS A 35 13.01 -7.94 -3.89
N ILE A 36 12.27 -8.63 -3.02
CA ILE A 36 10.89 -8.30 -2.65
C ILE A 36 10.85 -8.10 -1.14
N TYR A 37 10.30 -6.96 -0.72
CA TYR A 37 10.05 -6.65 0.67
C TYR A 37 8.56 -6.45 0.90
N ALA A 38 8.06 -6.94 2.02
CA ALA A 38 6.67 -6.81 2.40
C ALA A 38 6.53 -6.33 3.84
N GLN A 39 5.48 -5.56 4.12
CA GLN A 39 5.16 -5.04 5.44
C GLN A 39 3.66 -5.19 5.69
N VAL A 40 3.30 -5.72 6.85
CA VAL A 40 1.92 -5.72 7.35
C VAL A 40 1.75 -4.46 8.18
N ILE A 41 0.76 -3.64 7.85
CA ILE A 41 0.53 -2.34 8.47
C ILE A 41 -0.91 -2.27 8.97
N ASP A 42 -1.08 -1.94 10.24
CA ASP A 42 -2.37 -1.59 10.81
C ASP A 42 -2.60 -0.07 10.67
N ASP A 43 -3.50 0.32 9.77
CA ASP A 43 -3.83 1.73 9.53
C ASP A 43 -4.64 2.36 10.69
N ARG A 44 -5.09 1.60 11.70
CA ARG A 44 -5.73 2.14 12.91
C ARG A 44 -4.71 2.58 13.96
N ALA A 45 -3.55 1.92 13.98
CA ALA A 45 -2.46 2.20 14.89
C ALA A 45 -1.42 3.18 14.30
N GLY A 46 -1.54 3.55 13.00
CA GLY A 46 -0.65 4.48 12.30
C GLY A 46 -1.06 4.89 10.89
#